data_AF-A0A8T3R8L0-F1
#
_entry.id   AF-A0A8T3R8L0-F1
#
_cell.length_a   1.000
_cell.length_b   1.000
_cell.length_c   1.000
_cell.angle_alpha   90.00
_cell.angle_beta   90.00
_cell.angle_gamma   90.00
#
_symmetry.space_group_name_H-M   'P 1'
#
loop_
_entity.id
_entity.type
_entity.pdbx_description
1 polymer ?
#
loop_
_entity_poly.entity_id
_entity_poly.type
_entity_poly.pdbx_seq_one_letter_code
_entity_poly.pdbx_strand_id
1 'polypeptide(L)'
;MSDALVLRTRGPWLAIIDVGRLPRPVRPDADLPVDPARPADRTSEPLTSTPLAPKLHRTRTVAVARSRLGRRGVRRQAPGGWTARGRVAATAVVIGLLALTAGALAFGQSQSRDQLHDRFDLRTALGGRFVESYTADILGRQVDVASLELAGAEVSDADFERVVGSFGFEAAVLLDADGNALKAVPAMGEDARRGLGTRYAHLALAMSGTPAVSNVVASAAKGIPIIAFAAPFDTPHGRRVLSGGFDVADAPLKAYLENAMAFAAAAVYLVDARGFVVTNNGDGDADLTARSDSAPELAAGLARGARTFLQDGRDHRLAVQAIPGTPFRLVAAVPVTTLYAPISGPVQWTPWIIFAALVMGAGYLLRVLSSQGPLPTPAACPHP
;
A
#
# COMPACT_ATOMS: atom_id res chain seq x y z
N MET A 1 -50.01 21.07 -21.69
CA MET A 1 -49.63 20.65 -20.33
C MET A 1 -49.89 19.16 -20.27
N SER A 2 -48.87 18.37 -20.56
CA SER A 2 -48.96 16.91 -20.69
C SER A 2 -47.71 16.33 -20.03
N ASP A 3 -47.90 15.72 -18.88
CA ASP A 3 -46.88 14.97 -18.15
C ASP A 3 -46.62 13.64 -18.88
N ALA A 4 -45.41 13.50 -19.42
CA ALA A 4 -44.90 12.25 -19.94
C ALA A 4 -44.10 11.53 -18.85
N LEU A 5 -44.77 10.56 -18.22
CA LEU A 5 -44.20 9.61 -17.27
C LEU A 5 -43.24 8.66 -18.03
N VAL A 6 -41.94 8.88 -17.92
CA VAL A 6 -40.91 7.97 -18.47
C VAL A 6 -40.70 6.80 -17.51
N LEU A 7 -41.38 5.69 -17.79
CA LEU A 7 -41.10 4.39 -17.18
C LEU A 7 -39.78 3.83 -17.72
N ARG A 8 -38.72 3.92 -16.93
CA ARG A 8 -37.41 3.32 -17.19
C ARG A 8 -37.46 1.84 -16.81
N THR A 9 -37.74 0.97 -17.78
CA THR A 9 -37.69 -0.50 -17.64
C THR A 9 -36.25 -0.96 -17.45
N ARG A 10 -35.94 -1.52 -16.27
CA ARG A 10 -34.74 -2.35 -16.02
C ARG A 10 -35.06 -3.79 -16.41
N GLY A 11 -34.31 -4.34 -17.36
CA GLY A 11 -34.24 -5.77 -17.66
C GLY A 11 -32.78 -6.24 -17.62
N PRO A 12 -32.46 -7.40 -17.03
CA PRO A 12 -31.10 -7.92 -16.93
C PRO A 12 -30.72 -8.71 -18.19
N TRP A 13 -29.59 -8.36 -18.82
CA TRP A 13 -28.95 -9.22 -19.81
C TRP A 13 -27.99 -10.17 -19.10
N LEU A 14 -28.39 -11.44 -19.05
CA LEU A 14 -27.57 -12.57 -18.64
C LEU A 14 -26.73 -12.98 -19.87
N ALA A 15 -25.50 -12.50 -19.99
CA ALA A 15 -24.56 -12.99 -20.99
C ALA A 15 -23.87 -14.24 -20.44
N ILE A 16 -24.30 -15.40 -20.92
CA ILE A 16 -23.59 -16.68 -20.74
C ILE A 16 -22.33 -16.60 -21.61
N ILE A 17 -21.18 -16.44 -20.98
CA ILE A 17 -19.88 -16.59 -21.65
C ILE A 17 -19.63 -18.08 -21.82
N ASP A 18 -19.72 -18.54 -23.06
CA ASP A 18 -19.28 -19.85 -23.52
C ASP A 18 -17.75 -19.93 -23.38
N VAL A 19 -17.29 -20.72 -22.41
CA VAL A 19 -15.86 -21.01 -22.18
C VAL A 19 -15.43 -22.11 -23.15
N GLY A 20 -15.40 -21.76 -24.44
CA GLY A 20 -15.00 -22.63 -25.53
C GLY A 20 -13.49 -22.64 -25.75
N ARG A 21 -12.85 -23.75 -25.36
CA ARG A 21 -11.51 -24.22 -25.77
C ARG A 21 -10.30 -23.36 -25.37
N LEU A 22 -9.76 -23.67 -24.19
CA LEU A 22 -8.36 -23.45 -23.86
C LEU A 22 -7.44 -24.30 -24.78
N PRO A 23 -6.32 -23.75 -25.28
CA PRO A 23 -5.30 -24.54 -25.97
C PRO A 23 -4.67 -25.54 -24.99
N ARG A 24 -4.45 -26.78 -25.45
CA ARG A 24 -3.78 -27.83 -24.69
C ARG A 24 -2.33 -27.42 -24.37
N PRO A 25 -1.79 -27.80 -23.20
CA PRO A 25 -0.39 -27.61 -22.90
C PRO A 25 0.49 -28.39 -23.89
N VAL A 26 1.44 -27.70 -24.49
CA VAL A 26 2.50 -28.29 -25.32
C VAL A 26 3.36 -29.16 -24.41
N ARG A 27 3.48 -30.45 -24.78
CA ARG A 27 4.41 -31.41 -24.17
C ARG A 27 5.83 -30.92 -24.48
N PRO A 28 6.74 -30.80 -23.49
CA PRO A 28 8.15 -30.62 -23.80
C PRO A 28 8.69 -31.96 -24.32
N ASP A 29 8.98 -32.01 -25.61
CA ASP A 29 9.79 -33.08 -26.18
C ASP A 29 11.20 -32.98 -25.58
N ALA A 30 11.58 -34.08 -24.93
CA ALA A 30 12.94 -34.38 -24.56
C ALA A 30 13.72 -34.69 -25.85
N ASP A 31 14.75 -33.91 -26.13
CA ASP A 31 16.02 -34.35 -26.71
C ASP A 31 16.85 -33.11 -27.09
N LEU A 32 17.68 -32.65 -26.16
CA LEU A 32 18.82 -31.77 -26.47
C LEU A 32 20.10 -32.49 -26.04
N PRO A 33 21.12 -32.56 -26.92
CA PRO A 33 22.38 -33.24 -26.64
C PRO A 33 23.19 -32.44 -25.62
N VAL A 34 23.65 -33.13 -24.58
CA VAL A 34 24.56 -32.60 -23.55
C VAL A 34 25.96 -32.46 -24.16
N ASP A 35 26.48 -31.24 -24.15
CA ASP A 35 27.84 -30.87 -24.56
C ASP A 35 28.85 -31.19 -23.43
N PRO A 36 29.79 -32.15 -23.60
CA PRO A 36 30.73 -32.56 -22.57
C PRO A 36 32.06 -31.81 -22.69
N ALA A 37 32.08 -30.49 -22.52
CA ALA A 37 33.36 -29.76 -22.58
C ALA A 37 33.44 -28.43 -21.80
N ARG A 38 32.74 -28.27 -20.66
CA ARG A 38 32.88 -27.07 -19.82
C ARG A 38 33.50 -27.38 -18.45
N PRO A 39 34.74 -26.93 -18.16
CA PRO A 39 35.36 -27.11 -16.86
C PRO A 39 34.67 -26.22 -15.81
N ALA A 40 34.28 -26.85 -14.71
CA ALA A 40 33.63 -26.21 -13.57
C ALA A 40 34.67 -25.45 -12.72
N ASP A 41 34.63 -24.13 -12.79
CA ASP A 41 35.27 -23.27 -11.78
C ASP A 41 34.23 -22.98 -10.68
N ARG A 42 34.32 -23.74 -9.59
CA ARG A 42 33.53 -23.58 -8.37
C ARG A 42 34.37 -22.83 -7.35
N THR A 43 34.20 -21.51 -7.29
CA THR A 43 34.43 -20.74 -6.06
C THR A 43 33.08 -20.59 -5.36
N SER A 44 32.77 -21.59 -4.52
CA SER A 44 31.61 -21.57 -3.64
C SER A 44 32.00 -20.81 -2.37
N GLU A 45 31.50 -19.58 -2.21
CA GLU A 45 31.50 -18.91 -0.92
C GLU A 45 30.61 -19.69 0.07
N PRO A 46 31.04 -19.89 1.32
CA PRO A 46 30.25 -20.59 2.31
C PRO A 46 29.10 -19.71 2.81
N LEU A 47 27.89 -20.04 2.35
CA LEU A 47 26.65 -19.65 3.03
C LEU A 47 26.71 -20.13 4.48
N THR A 48 26.92 -19.19 5.39
CA THR A 48 26.76 -19.38 6.83
C THR A 48 25.26 -19.52 7.11
N SER A 49 24.75 -20.73 6.91
CA SER A 49 23.44 -21.15 7.38
C SER A 49 23.48 -21.18 8.91
N THR A 50 22.98 -20.13 9.56
CA THR A 50 22.67 -20.15 10.98
C THR A 50 21.57 -21.19 11.21
N PRO A 51 21.80 -22.27 11.97
CA PRO A 51 20.76 -23.25 12.23
C PRO A 51 19.75 -22.66 13.21
N LEU A 52 18.51 -22.50 12.74
CA LEU A 52 17.34 -22.29 13.59
C LEU A 52 17.15 -23.54 14.45
N ALA A 53 17.69 -23.48 15.66
CA ALA A 53 17.48 -24.49 16.68
C ALA A 53 15.98 -24.57 17.02
N PRO A 54 15.33 -25.75 16.96
CA PRO A 54 14.03 -25.92 17.54
C PRO A 54 14.17 -25.82 19.07
N LYS A 55 13.59 -24.76 19.66
CA LYS A 55 13.35 -24.72 21.11
C LYS A 55 12.33 -25.80 21.46
N LEU A 56 12.82 -27.02 21.65
CA LEU A 56 12.12 -28.10 22.33
C LEU A 56 11.77 -27.60 23.73
N HIS A 57 10.49 -27.31 23.96
CA HIS A 57 9.95 -27.14 25.29
C HIS A 57 10.12 -28.46 26.04
N ARG A 58 11.19 -28.51 26.83
CA ARG A 58 11.48 -29.55 27.80
C ARG A 58 10.37 -29.53 28.85
N THR A 59 9.37 -30.39 28.68
CA THR A 59 8.40 -30.76 29.71
C THR A 59 9.18 -31.35 30.89
N ARG A 60 9.47 -30.52 31.90
CA ARG A 60 9.94 -30.98 33.20
C ARG A 60 8.79 -31.69 33.89
N THR A 61 8.77 -33.02 33.78
CA THR A 61 8.08 -33.90 34.72
C THR A 61 8.66 -33.68 36.11
N VAL A 62 7.93 -32.96 36.95
CA VAL A 62 8.27 -32.79 38.36
C VAL A 62 7.90 -34.07 39.08
N ALA A 63 8.92 -34.81 39.51
CA ALA A 63 8.78 -35.96 40.39
C ALA A 63 8.13 -35.52 41.71
N VAL A 64 6.97 -36.09 42.00
CA VAL A 64 6.25 -35.94 43.27
C VAL A 64 7.03 -36.71 44.35
N ALA A 65 7.93 -36.02 45.03
CA ALA A 65 8.57 -36.50 46.24
C ALA A 65 7.60 -36.35 47.41
N ARG A 66 6.93 -37.46 47.79
CA ARG A 66 6.21 -37.61 49.06
C ARG A 66 7.21 -37.58 50.21
N SER A 67 7.47 -36.41 50.77
CA SER A 67 8.21 -36.27 52.03
C SER A 67 7.25 -36.35 53.22
N ARG A 68 7.63 -37.25 54.15
CA ARG A 68 6.89 -37.65 55.33
C ARG A 68 6.74 -36.50 56.33
N LEU A 69 5.58 -36.50 56.97
CA LEU A 69 5.16 -35.71 58.13
C LEU A 69 6.24 -35.60 59.21
N GLY A 70 6.85 -34.42 59.30
CA GLY A 70 7.55 -33.93 60.48
C GLY A 70 6.75 -32.80 61.11
N ARG A 71 5.89 -33.14 62.08
CA ARG A 71 5.03 -32.23 62.84
C ARG A 71 5.88 -31.38 63.82
N ARG A 72 6.71 -30.48 63.30
CA ARG A 72 7.38 -29.46 64.12
C ARG A 72 6.37 -28.38 64.46
N GLY A 73 6.13 -28.18 65.75
CA GLY A 73 5.25 -27.15 66.29
C GLY A 73 5.65 -25.78 65.76
N VAL A 74 4.85 -25.26 64.83
CA VAL A 74 4.92 -23.88 64.37
C VAL A 74 4.52 -23.02 65.56
N ARG A 75 5.51 -22.53 66.30
CA ARG A 75 5.34 -21.35 67.17
C ARG A 75 4.65 -20.31 66.30
N ARG A 76 3.39 -19.99 66.63
CA ARG A 76 2.65 -18.86 66.06
C ARG A 76 3.44 -17.60 66.45
N GLN A 77 4.40 -17.22 65.62
CA GLN A 77 4.98 -15.88 65.67
C GLN A 77 3.81 -14.94 65.39
N ALA A 78 3.39 -14.21 66.42
CA ALA A 78 2.42 -13.14 66.28
C ALA A 78 2.93 -12.21 65.16
N PRO A 79 2.09 -11.85 64.18
CA PRO A 79 2.51 -10.99 63.09
C PRO A 79 3.01 -9.67 63.69
N GLY A 80 4.32 -9.43 63.59
CA GLY A 80 4.92 -8.18 64.04
C GLY A 80 4.25 -7.03 63.29
N GLY A 81 3.68 -6.08 64.05
CA GLY A 81 2.99 -4.92 63.49
C GLY A 81 3.90 -4.21 62.49
N TRP A 82 3.39 -3.98 61.29
CA TRP A 82 4.13 -3.28 60.24
C TRP A 82 4.51 -1.88 60.74
N THR A 83 5.81 -1.62 60.83
CA THR A 83 6.33 -0.28 61.16
C THR A 83 5.88 0.72 60.08
N ALA A 84 5.77 2.00 60.43
CA ALA A 84 5.37 3.06 59.48
C ALA A 84 6.21 3.06 58.18
N ARG A 85 7.49 2.67 58.28
CA ARG A 85 8.40 2.51 57.13
C ARG A 85 7.94 1.43 56.15
N GLY A 86 7.40 0.31 56.64
CA GLY A 86 6.87 -0.77 55.80
C GLY A 86 5.65 -0.33 54.97
N ARG A 87 4.80 0.55 55.52
CA ARG A 87 3.63 1.10 54.81
C ARG A 87 4.02 2.05 53.68
N VAL A 88 5.01 2.91 53.90
CA VAL A 88 5.54 3.82 52.86
C VAL A 88 6.18 3.01 51.73
N ALA A 89 7.01 2.01 52.06
CA ALA A 89 7.63 1.15 51.06
C ALA A 89 6.59 0.40 50.21
N ALA A 90 5.57 -0.19 50.84
CA ALA A 90 4.49 -0.88 50.12
C ALA A 90 3.71 0.08 49.20
N THR A 91 3.41 1.30 49.67
CA THR A 91 2.73 2.32 48.86
C THR A 91 3.55 2.74 47.66
N ALA A 92 4.85 2.98 47.85
CA ALA A 92 5.77 3.31 46.75
C ALA A 92 5.86 2.18 45.71
N VAL A 93 5.88 0.92 46.14
CA VAL A 93 5.87 -0.25 45.24
C VAL A 93 4.57 -0.31 44.42
N VAL A 94 3.41 -0.11 45.05
CA VAL A 94 2.11 -0.08 44.35
C VAL A 94 2.08 1.04 43.32
N ILE A 95 2.49 2.26 43.69
CA ILE A 95 2.55 3.40 42.76
C ILE A 95 3.50 3.10 41.59
N GLY A 96 4.68 2.54 41.88
CA GLY A 96 5.65 2.15 40.85
C GLY A 96 5.09 1.12 39.86
N LEU A 97 4.38 0.10 40.36
CA LEU A 97 3.74 -0.91 39.51
C LEU A 97 2.61 -0.32 38.64
N LEU A 98 1.81 0.60 39.20
CA LEU A 98 0.77 1.29 38.46
C LEU A 98 1.36 2.17 37.36
N ALA A 99 2.40 2.95 37.67
CA ALA A 99 3.10 3.76 36.68
C ALA A 99 3.70 2.90 35.55
N LEU A 100 4.31 1.76 35.88
CA LEU A 100 4.84 0.81 34.90
C LEU A 100 3.74 0.25 34.00
N THR A 101 2.59 -0.12 34.58
CA THR A 101 1.45 -0.68 33.83
C THR A 101 0.84 0.36 32.89
N ALA A 102 0.64 1.60 33.37
CA ALA A 102 0.16 2.70 32.56
C ALA A 102 1.14 3.03 31.41
N GLY A 103 2.45 3.01 31.69
CA GLY A 103 3.49 3.21 30.69
C GLY A 103 3.48 2.11 29.61
N ALA A 104 3.42 0.84 30.02
CA ALA A 104 3.34 -0.29 29.09
C ALA A 104 2.07 -0.23 28.21
N LEU A 105 0.95 0.17 28.79
CA LEU A 105 -0.30 0.36 28.06
C LEU A 105 -0.21 1.50 27.04
N ALA A 106 0.30 2.66 27.45
CA ALA A 106 0.49 3.81 26.56
C ALA A 106 1.42 3.46 25.39
N PHE A 107 2.50 2.73 25.66
CA PHE A 107 3.42 2.22 24.64
C PHE A 107 2.77 1.20 23.69
N GLY A 108 1.90 0.33 24.19
CA GLY A 108 1.15 -0.60 23.35
C GLY A 108 0.19 0.10 22.38
N GLN A 109 -0.45 1.20 22.83
CA GLN A 109 -1.33 2.01 21.97
C GLN A 109 -0.54 2.75 20.89
N SER A 110 0.64 3.31 21.21
CA SER A 110 1.49 3.96 20.20
C SER A 110 1.97 2.96 19.16
N GLN A 111 2.46 1.77 19.57
CA GLN A 111 2.85 0.71 18.63
C GLN A 111 1.70 0.27 17.72
N SER A 112 0.48 0.20 18.26
CA SER A 112 -0.69 -0.17 17.44
C SER A 112 -1.00 0.90 16.38
N ARG A 113 -0.85 2.19 16.72
CA ARG A 113 -0.99 3.29 15.75
C ARG A 113 0.09 3.25 14.69
N ASP A 114 1.34 3.02 15.09
CA ASP A 114 2.47 2.92 14.16
C ASP A 114 2.28 1.74 13.19
N GLN A 115 1.85 0.58 13.69
CA GLN A 115 1.53 -0.57 12.83
C GLN A 115 0.40 -0.30 11.83
N LEU A 116 -0.60 0.52 12.20
CA LEU A 116 -1.66 0.92 11.26
C LEU A 116 -1.10 1.85 10.17
N HIS A 117 -0.22 2.78 10.54
CA HIS A 117 0.48 3.62 9.57
C HIS A 117 1.35 2.80 8.63
N ASP A 118 2.16 1.89 9.16
CA ASP A 118 3.06 1.03 8.37
C ASP A 118 2.27 0.17 7.38
N ARG A 119 1.12 -0.38 7.79
CA ARG A 119 0.25 -1.16 6.89
C ARG A 119 -0.39 -0.30 5.81
N PHE A 120 -0.77 0.94 6.14
CA PHE A 120 -1.33 1.87 5.17
C PHE A 120 -0.28 2.30 4.13
N ASP A 121 0.92 2.64 4.59
CA ASP A 121 2.05 2.99 3.75
C ASP A 121 2.48 1.79 2.88
N LEU A 122 2.57 0.58 3.46
CA LEU A 122 2.90 -0.66 2.73
C LEU A 122 1.90 -0.96 1.61
N ARG A 123 0.59 -0.82 1.85
CA ARG A 123 -0.42 -1.05 0.81
C ARG A 123 -0.34 -0.02 -0.32
N THR A 124 -0.08 1.24 0.02
CA THR A 124 0.18 2.28 -0.97
C THR A 124 1.44 1.95 -1.79
N ALA A 125 2.50 1.47 -1.15
CA ALA A 125 3.72 1.02 -1.83
C ALA A 125 3.47 -0.17 -2.76
N LEU A 126 2.67 -1.16 -2.33
CA LEU A 126 2.28 -2.31 -3.15
C LEU A 126 1.45 -1.88 -4.37
N GLY A 127 0.51 -0.96 -4.19
CA GLY A 127 -0.24 -0.36 -5.31
C GLY A 127 0.70 0.32 -6.30
N GLY A 128 1.68 1.10 -5.82
CA GLY A 128 2.67 1.77 -6.68
C GLY A 128 3.50 0.78 -7.50
N ARG A 129 3.97 -0.32 -6.89
CA ARG A 129 4.71 -1.39 -7.59
C ARG A 129 3.89 -2.09 -8.67
N PHE A 130 2.57 -2.21 -8.48
CA PHE A 130 1.72 -2.74 -9.54
C PHE A 130 1.65 -1.77 -10.72
N VAL A 131 1.45 -0.47 -10.47
CA VAL A 131 1.41 0.52 -11.57
C VAL A 131 2.74 0.54 -12.33
N GLU A 132 3.86 0.40 -11.60
CA GLU A 132 5.19 0.23 -12.18
C GLU A 132 5.26 -1.01 -13.08
N SER A 133 4.89 -2.19 -12.58
CA SER A 133 4.97 -3.43 -13.38
C SER A 133 4.03 -3.42 -14.58
N TYR A 134 2.82 -2.86 -14.43
CA TYR A 134 1.85 -2.69 -15.50
C TYR A 134 2.39 -1.78 -16.61
N THR A 135 2.99 -0.65 -16.23
CA THR A 135 3.59 0.30 -17.17
C THR A 135 4.77 -0.32 -17.91
N ALA A 136 5.65 -1.01 -17.20
CA ALA A 136 6.79 -1.70 -17.79
C ALA A 136 6.34 -2.80 -18.79
N ASP A 137 5.28 -3.54 -18.45
CA ASP A 137 4.69 -4.55 -19.33
C ASP A 137 4.09 -3.96 -20.62
N ILE A 138 3.35 -2.83 -20.53
CA ILE A 138 2.85 -2.15 -21.73
C ILE A 138 4.00 -1.72 -22.63
N LEU A 139 5.03 -1.07 -22.07
CA LEU A 139 6.18 -0.59 -22.85
C LEU A 139 6.95 -1.76 -23.49
N GLY A 140 7.16 -2.85 -22.75
CA GLY A 140 7.79 -4.07 -23.30
C GLY A 140 7.01 -4.63 -24.48
N ARG A 141 5.69 -4.83 -24.32
CA ARG A 141 4.82 -5.33 -25.40
C ARG A 141 4.77 -4.40 -26.60
N GLN A 142 4.78 -3.07 -26.38
CA GLN A 142 4.86 -2.10 -27.48
C GLN A 142 6.14 -2.29 -28.31
N VAL A 143 7.31 -2.46 -27.67
CA VAL A 143 8.58 -2.69 -28.37
C VAL A 143 8.52 -3.98 -29.20
N ASP A 144 8.04 -5.07 -28.62
CA ASP A 144 7.98 -6.37 -29.28
C ASP A 144 7.08 -6.33 -30.53
N VAL A 145 5.86 -5.80 -30.38
CA VAL A 145 4.89 -5.70 -31.49
C VAL A 145 5.35 -4.71 -32.55
N ALA A 146 5.89 -3.55 -32.15
CA ALA A 146 6.37 -2.54 -33.09
C ALA A 146 7.57 -3.03 -33.91
N SER A 147 8.49 -3.77 -33.29
CA SER A 147 9.65 -4.35 -33.98
C SER A 147 9.24 -5.40 -35.02
N LEU A 148 8.16 -6.15 -34.75
CA LEU A 148 7.66 -7.18 -35.65
C LEU A 148 6.85 -6.58 -36.81
N GLU A 149 5.93 -5.66 -36.52
CA GLU A 149 4.92 -5.22 -37.48
C GLU A 149 5.23 -3.85 -38.13
N LEU A 150 6.05 -3.01 -37.49
CA LEU A 150 6.27 -1.60 -37.89
C LEU A 150 7.72 -1.29 -38.31
N ALA A 151 8.58 -2.31 -38.45
CA ALA A 151 9.99 -2.15 -38.81
C ALA A 151 10.26 -1.97 -40.31
N GLY A 152 9.26 -2.16 -41.17
CA GLY A 152 9.39 -2.00 -42.63
C GLY A 152 9.74 -0.57 -43.07
N ALA A 153 10.38 -0.42 -44.24
CA ALA A 153 10.71 0.88 -44.82
C ALA A 153 9.50 1.82 -44.85
N GLU A 154 8.38 1.29 -45.36
CA GLU A 154 7.08 1.92 -45.35
C GLU A 154 6.14 1.11 -44.46
N VAL A 155 5.29 1.81 -43.71
CA VAL A 155 4.24 1.21 -42.88
C VAL A 155 2.91 1.57 -43.51
N SER A 156 2.00 0.62 -43.69
CA SER A 156 0.66 0.92 -44.22
C SER A 156 -0.22 1.52 -43.11
N ASP A 157 -1.23 2.32 -43.47
CA ASP A 157 -2.17 2.86 -42.47
C ASP A 157 -2.93 1.73 -41.76
N ALA A 158 -3.32 0.68 -42.50
CA ALA A 158 -4.03 -0.47 -41.96
C ALA A 158 -3.19 -1.27 -40.95
N ASP A 159 -1.89 -1.46 -41.20
CA ASP A 159 -1.01 -2.15 -40.23
C ASP A 159 -0.83 -1.32 -38.97
N PHE A 160 -0.64 -0.01 -39.12
CA PHE A 160 -0.51 0.88 -37.97
C PHE A 160 -1.81 0.91 -37.14
N GLU A 161 -2.97 1.09 -37.77
CA GLU A 161 -4.28 1.06 -37.10
C GLU A 161 -4.55 -0.27 -36.41
N ARG A 162 -4.19 -1.40 -37.04
CA ARG A 162 -4.29 -2.74 -36.44
C ARG A 162 -3.45 -2.86 -35.17
N VAL A 163 -2.18 -2.41 -35.21
CA VAL A 163 -1.30 -2.41 -34.03
C VAL A 163 -1.88 -1.51 -32.94
N VAL A 164 -2.24 -0.26 -33.27
CA VAL A 164 -2.82 0.71 -32.33
C VAL A 164 -4.10 0.17 -31.68
N GLY A 165 -5.00 -0.41 -32.47
CA GLY A 165 -6.23 -1.02 -31.99
C GLY A 165 -6.00 -2.23 -31.09
N SER A 166 -4.94 -3.01 -31.31
CA SER A 166 -4.62 -4.17 -30.45
C SER A 166 -4.23 -3.79 -29.02
N PHE A 167 -3.71 -2.56 -28.83
CA PHE A 167 -3.42 -2.00 -27.50
C PHE A 167 -4.59 -1.21 -26.90
N GLY A 168 -5.60 -0.88 -27.70
CA GLY A 168 -6.71 -0.02 -27.28
C GLY A 168 -6.32 1.44 -27.09
N PHE A 169 -5.34 1.95 -27.85
CA PHE A 169 -4.97 3.36 -27.77
C PHE A 169 -6.01 4.26 -28.45
N GLU A 170 -6.34 5.36 -27.80
CA GLU A 170 -7.28 6.38 -28.30
C GLU A 170 -6.63 7.38 -29.26
N ALA A 171 -5.32 7.57 -29.10
CA ALA A 171 -4.48 8.31 -30.01
C ALA A 171 -3.09 7.68 -30.06
N ALA A 172 -2.48 7.61 -31.23
CA ALA A 172 -1.14 7.07 -31.40
C ALA A 172 -0.39 7.72 -32.55
N VAL A 173 0.94 7.70 -32.47
CA VAL A 173 1.86 8.20 -33.48
C VAL A 173 3.03 7.23 -33.65
N LEU A 174 3.52 7.10 -34.88
CA LEU A 174 4.79 6.47 -35.20
C LEU A 174 5.75 7.55 -35.65
N LEU A 175 6.86 7.72 -34.95
CA LEU A 175 7.88 8.71 -35.28
C LEU A 175 9.07 8.07 -36.00
N ASP A 176 9.68 8.85 -36.89
CA ASP A 176 11.02 8.57 -37.42
C ASP A 176 12.14 9.03 -36.47
N ALA A 177 13.39 8.85 -36.90
CA ALA A 177 14.57 9.23 -36.14
C ALA A 177 14.71 10.76 -35.93
N ASP A 178 14.11 11.56 -36.82
CA ASP A 178 14.10 13.03 -36.75
C ASP A 178 12.96 13.56 -35.86
N GLY A 179 12.07 12.68 -35.41
CA GLY A 179 10.93 13.00 -34.55
C GLY A 179 9.71 13.52 -35.29
N ASN A 180 9.62 13.27 -36.60
CA ASN A 180 8.43 13.55 -37.40
C ASN A 180 7.49 12.34 -37.38
N ALA A 181 6.18 12.59 -37.39
CA ALA A 181 5.19 11.53 -37.38
C ALA A 181 5.00 10.91 -38.78
N LEU A 182 5.53 9.70 -38.96
CA LEU A 182 5.28 8.84 -40.13
C LEU A 182 3.83 8.40 -40.21
N LYS A 183 3.22 8.05 -39.08
CA LYS A 183 1.81 7.64 -38.96
C LYS A 183 1.16 8.24 -37.73
N ALA A 184 -0.16 8.38 -37.79
CA ALA A 184 -0.96 8.96 -36.73
C ALA A 184 -2.39 8.41 -36.77
N VAL A 185 -2.93 8.09 -35.60
CA VAL A 185 -4.34 7.72 -35.42
C VAL A 185 -4.90 8.56 -34.26
N PRO A 186 -5.98 9.33 -34.46
CA PRO A 186 -6.53 9.73 -35.75
C PRO A 186 -5.51 10.45 -36.65
N ALA A 187 -5.83 10.57 -37.93
CA ALA A 187 -4.99 11.30 -38.88
C ALA A 187 -4.77 12.75 -38.43
N MET A 188 -3.53 13.23 -38.61
CA MET A 188 -3.12 14.60 -38.28
C MET A 188 -2.74 15.37 -39.54
N GLY A 189 -2.95 16.69 -39.53
CA GLY A 189 -2.44 17.56 -40.60
C GLY A 189 -0.91 17.58 -40.66
N GLU A 190 -0.35 17.81 -41.86
CA GLU A 190 1.11 17.78 -42.11
C GLU A 190 1.92 18.69 -41.18
N ASP A 191 1.40 19.87 -40.82
CA ASP A 191 2.06 20.79 -39.90
C ASP A 191 2.14 20.27 -38.46
N ALA A 192 1.15 19.48 -38.05
CA ALA A 192 1.14 18.84 -36.73
C ALA A 192 2.13 17.67 -36.66
N ARG A 193 2.46 17.03 -37.80
CA ARG A 193 3.38 15.88 -37.86
C ARG A 193 4.85 16.27 -37.67
N ARG A 194 5.22 17.49 -38.06
CA ARG A 194 6.62 17.95 -38.09
C ARG A 194 7.17 18.26 -36.69
N GLY A 195 8.31 17.68 -36.33
CA GLY A 195 9.01 17.94 -35.08
C GLY A 195 8.19 17.60 -33.83
N LEU A 196 7.33 16.59 -33.89
CA LEU A 196 6.49 16.20 -32.77
C LEU A 196 7.33 15.72 -31.58
N GLY A 197 8.43 15.04 -31.89
CA GLY A 197 9.37 14.48 -30.91
C GLY A 197 9.95 15.50 -29.93
N THR A 198 10.17 16.75 -30.35
CA THR A 198 10.70 17.82 -29.48
C THR A 198 9.62 18.59 -28.72
N ARG A 199 8.35 18.51 -29.16
CA ARG A 199 7.23 19.19 -28.50
C ARG A 199 6.81 18.51 -27.20
N TYR A 200 7.06 17.21 -27.08
CA TYR A 200 6.68 16.42 -25.91
C TYR A 200 7.89 15.76 -25.25
N ALA A 201 8.09 16.02 -23.96
CA ALA A 201 9.26 15.52 -23.23
C ALA A 201 9.41 13.99 -23.25
N HIS A 202 8.30 13.24 -23.18
CA HIS A 202 8.33 11.77 -23.22
C HIS A 202 8.73 11.23 -24.60
N LEU A 203 8.35 11.90 -25.69
CA LEU A 203 8.79 11.53 -27.03
C LEU A 203 10.28 11.82 -27.22
N ALA A 204 10.77 12.96 -26.71
CA ALA A 204 12.20 13.28 -26.75
C ALA A 204 13.05 12.24 -26.01
N LEU A 205 12.59 11.78 -24.83
CA LEU A 205 13.23 10.68 -24.10
C LEU A 205 13.22 9.38 -24.90
N ALA A 206 12.07 9.02 -25.49
CA ALA A 206 11.97 7.83 -26.33
C ALA A 206 12.91 7.91 -27.55
N MET A 207 12.98 9.05 -28.25
CA MET A 207 13.90 9.24 -29.37
C MET A 207 15.37 9.05 -28.96
N SER A 208 15.73 9.42 -27.72
CA SER A 208 17.07 9.16 -27.17
C SER A 208 17.35 7.68 -26.83
N GLY A 209 16.36 6.80 -27.01
CA GLY A 209 16.45 5.37 -26.72
C GLY A 209 15.93 4.95 -25.35
N THR A 210 15.28 5.86 -24.61
CA THR A 210 14.75 5.57 -23.28
C THR A 210 13.21 5.49 -23.32
N PRO A 211 12.60 4.32 -23.09
CA PRO A 211 11.15 4.21 -22.96
C PRO A 211 10.62 5.21 -21.92
N ALA A 212 9.49 5.85 -22.20
CA ALA A 212 8.98 6.92 -21.35
C ALA A 212 7.45 6.95 -21.30
N VAL A 213 6.93 7.42 -20.16
CA VAL A 213 5.51 7.72 -19.97
C VAL A 213 5.33 9.22 -19.79
N SER A 214 4.28 9.78 -20.39
CA SER A 214 3.98 11.19 -20.30
C SER A 214 3.35 11.58 -18.96
N ASN A 215 3.46 12.86 -18.62
CA ASN A 215 2.46 13.51 -17.79
C ASN A 215 1.09 13.54 -18.51
N VAL A 216 0.03 14.04 -17.89
CA VAL A 216 -1.25 14.23 -18.59
C VAL A 216 -1.10 15.29 -19.70
N VAL A 217 -1.08 14.91 -20.97
CA VAL A 217 -0.85 15.85 -22.08
C VAL A 217 -2.05 15.88 -23.01
N ALA A 218 -2.25 17.00 -23.69
CA ALA A 218 -3.21 17.02 -24.80
C ALA A 218 -2.67 16.14 -25.93
N SER A 219 -3.50 15.24 -26.44
CA SER A 219 -3.16 14.43 -27.62
C SER A 219 -2.92 15.34 -28.82
N ALA A 220 -1.85 15.08 -29.57
CA ALA A 220 -1.55 15.87 -30.77
C ALA A 220 -2.64 15.78 -31.84
N ALA A 221 -3.37 14.65 -31.89
CA ALA A 221 -4.38 14.38 -32.90
C ALA A 221 -5.79 14.88 -32.54
N LYS A 222 -6.24 14.68 -31.30
CA LYS A 222 -7.61 15.01 -30.86
C LYS A 222 -7.67 16.22 -29.92
N GLY A 223 -6.56 16.65 -29.33
CA GLY A 223 -6.53 17.69 -28.29
C GLY A 223 -7.09 17.24 -26.92
N ILE A 224 -7.55 16.00 -26.79
CA ILE A 224 -8.07 15.45 -25.52
C ILE A 224 -6.93 15.11 -24.55
N PRO A 225 -7.16 15.18 -23.23
CA PRO A 225 -6.20 14.76 -22.21
C PRO A 225 -5.91 13.26 -22.34
N ILE A 226 -4.64 12.90 -22.45
CA ILE A 226 -4.18 11.51 -22.51
C ILE A 226 -2.96 11.29 -21.64
N ILE A 227 -2.69 10.01 -21.39
CA ILE A 227 -1.39 9.54 -20.95
C ILE A 227 -0.80 8.69 -22.06
N ALA A 228 0.34 9.12 -22.57
CA ALA A 228 1.06 8.49 -23.65
C ALA A 228 2.23 7.64 -23.12
N PHE A 229 2.35 6.45 -23.69
CA PHE A 229 3.46 5.53 -23.53
C PHE A 229 4.28 5.61 -24.82
N ALA A 230 5.58 5.85 -24.71
CA ALA A 230 6.48 5.98 -25.86
C ALA A 230 7.61 4.98 -25.75
N ALA A 231 7.67 4.08 -26.74
CA ALA A 231 8.60 2.98 -26.83
C ALA A 231 9.49 3.15 -28.06
N PRO A 232 10.81 3.37 -27.88
CA PRO A 232 11.74 3.31 -29.00
C PRO A 232 11.98 1.86 -29.43
N PHE A 233 12.16 1.67 -30.73
CA PHE A 233 12.58 0.40 -31.31
C PHE A 233 13.48 0.66 -32.52
N ASP A 234 14.42 -0.24 -32.75
CA ASP A 234 15.39 -0.12 -33.84
C ASP A 234 14.89 -0.86 -35.08
N THR A 235 15.09 -0.27 -36.25
CA THR A 235 14.74 -0.86 -37.55
C THR A 235 15.96 -0.82 -38.48
N PRO A 236 15.98 -1.59 -39.59
CA PRO A 236 17.02 -1.43 -40.61
C PRO A 236 17.12 -0.03 -41.20
N HIS A 237 16.09 0.81 -41.01
CA HIS A 237 15.99 2.17 -41.53
C HIS A 237 16.25 3.23 -40.45
N GLY A 238 16.76 2.83 -39.28
CA GLY A 238 17.02 3.69 -38.14
C GLY A 238 16.01 3.51 -37.01
N ARG A 239 16.21 4.27 -35.94
CA ARG A 239 15.35 4.22 -34.77
C ARG A 239 14.00 4.85 -35.08
N ARG A 240 12.94 4.22 -34.57
CA ARG A 240 11.58 4.74 -34.58
C ARG A 240 11.03 4.77 -33.15
N VAL A 241 9.97 5.55 -32.96
CA VAL A 241 9.24 5.58 -31.68
C VAL A 241 7.78 5.31 -31.95
N LEU A 242 7.25 4.25 -31.38
CA LEU A 242 5.81 4.06 -31.26
C LEU A 242 5.35 4.77 -30.00
N SER A 243 4.41 5.70 -30.13
CA SER A 243 3.75 6.28 -28.96
C SER A 243 2.25 6.16 -29.08
N GLY A 244 1.62 5.60 -28.05
CA GLY A 244 0.17 5.44 -27.95
C GLY A 244 -0.31 5.94 -26.60
N GLY A 245 -1.50 6.54 -26.58
CA GLY A 245 -2.08 7.09 -25.37
C GLY A 245 -3.49 6.59 -25.11
N PHE A 246 -3.78 6.45 -23.81
CA PHE A 246 -5.14 6.21 -23.32
C PHE A 246 -5.76 7.55 -22.92
N ASP A 247 -7.07 7.66 -23.15
CA ASP A 247 -7.86 8.69 -22.47
C ASP A 247 -7.71 8.47 -20.96
N VAL A 248 -7.54 9.57 -20.24
CA VAL A 248 -7.43 9.58 -18.78
C VAL A 248 -8.72 9.01 -18.14
N ALA A 249 -9.88 9.24 -18.77
CA ALA A 249 -11.19 8.75 -18.32
C ALA A 249 -11.39 7.23 -18.46
N ASP A 250 -10.85 6.65 -19.53
CA ASP A 250 -11.05 5.26 -19.89
C ASP A 250 -9.80 4.39 -19.70
N ALA A 251 -8.78 4.93 -19.04
CA ALA A 251 -7.54 4.21 -18.79
C ALA A 251 -7.82 2.90 -18.03
N PRO A 252 -7.31 1.73 -18.49
CA PRO A 252 -7.53 0.45 -17.81
C PRO A 252 -7.08 0.44 -16.33
N LEU A 253 -6.23 1.39 -15.95
CA LEU A 253 -5.76 1.58 -14.60
C LEU A 253 -6.87 2.00 -13.62
N LYS A 254 -7.95 2.64 -14.08
CA LYS A 254 -9.11 3.01 -13.25
C LYS A 254 -9.73 1.77 -12.61
N ALA A 255 -10.10 0.79 -13.45
CA ALA A 255 -10.67 -0.48 -12.98
C ALA A 255 -9.74 -1.21 -12.00
N TYR A 256 -8.42 -1.10 -12.17
CA TYR A 256 -7.48 -1.65 -11.20
C TYR A 256 -7.54 -0.91 -9.86
N LEU A 257 -7.48 0.41 -9.85
CA LEU A 257 -7.51 1.19 -8.60
C LEU A 257 -8.81 0.96 -7.81
N GLU A 258 -9.93 0.83 -8.51
CA GLU A 258 -11.24 0.50 -7.92
C GLU A 258 -11.23 -0.86 -7.20
N ASN A 259 -10.55 -1.86 -7.75
CA ASN A 259 -10.61 -3.24 -7.24
C ASN A 259 -9.44 -3.64 -6.34
N ALA A 260 -8.24 -3.13 -6.59
CA ALA A 260 -7.01 -3.61 -5.95
C ALA A 260 -6.73 -2.95 -4.59
N MET A 261 -7.21 -1.72 -4.41
CA MET A 261 -7.05 -0.97 -3.16
C MET A 261 -8.37 -1.01 -2.38
N ALA A 262 -8.73 -2.20 -1.86
CA ALA A 262 -9.97 -2.45 -1.12
C ALA A 262 -10.01 -1.80 0.28
N PHE A 263 -9.52 -0.57 0.42
CA PHE A 263 -9.88 0.28 1.54
C PHE A 263 -11.19 0.96 1.17
N ALA A 264 -12.32 0.38 1.59
CA ALA A 264 -13.66 0.90 1.31
C ALA A 264 -13.87 2.39 1.72
N ALA A 265 -12.95 2.98 2.47
CA ALA A 265 -12.98 4.36 2.92
C ALA A 265 -11.69 5.17 2.62
N ALA A 266 -10.72 4.62 1.88
CA ALA A 266 -9.57 5.39 1.42
C ALA A 266 -9.78 5.84 -0.03
N ALA A 267 -9.57 7.12 -0.26
CA ALA A 267 -9.48 7.67 -1.60
C ALA A 267 -8.05 7.49 -2.12
N VAL A 268 -7.94 6.96 -3.32
CA VAL A 268 -6.68 6.64 -3.99
C VAL A 268 -6.64 7.38 -5.29
N TYR A 269 -5.55 8.10 -5.52
CA TYR A 269 -5.33 8.92 -6.68
C TYR A 269 -4.01 8.49 -7.33
N LEU A 270 -4.01 8.30 -8.64
CA LEU A 270 -2.78 8.36 -9.41
C LEU A 270 -2.60 9.81 -9.87
N VAL A 271 -1.46 10.42 -9.60
CA VAL A 271 -1.19 11.83 -9.88
C VAL A 271 0.10 11.95 -10.69
N ASP A 272 0.12 12.84 -11.69
CA ASP A 272 1.33 13.14 -12.48
C ASP A 272 2.30 14.08 -11.74
N ALA A 273 3.47 14.34 -12.33
CA ALA A 273 4.49 15.16 -11.69
C ALA A 273 4.09 16.64 -11.55
N ARG A 274 3.06 17.08 -12.28
CA ARG A 274 2.51 18.44 -12.24
C ARG A 274 1.27 18.55 -11.34
N GLY A 275 0.84 17.47 -10.71
CA GLY A 275 -0.31 17.44 -9.81
C GLY A 275 -1.65 17.20 -10.49
N PHE A 276 -1.68 16.78 -11.76
CA PHE A 276 -2.92 16.36 -12.41
C PHE A 276 -3.30 14.94 -11.98
N VAL A 277 -4.58 14.74 -11.66
CA VAL A 277 -5.11 13.42 -11.34
C VAL A 277 -5.27 12.63 -12.63
N VAL A 278 -4.53 11.54 -12.74
CA VAL A 278 -4.63 10.56 -13.83
C VAL A 278 -5.87 9.70 -13.66
N THR A 279 -6.10 9.15 -12.47
CA THR A 279 -7.29 8.35 -12.18
C THR A 279 -7.47 8.28 -10.68
N ASN A 280 -8.68 7.95 -10.23
CA ASN A 280 -8.99 7.71 -8.83
C ASN A 280 -9.91 6.48 -8.67
N ASN A 281 -10.11 6.03 -7.43
CA ASN A 281 -10.95 4.87 -7.09
C ASN A 281 -12.36 5.26 -6.57
N GLY A 282 -12.76 6.53 -6.65
CA GLY A 282 -14.05 7.01 -6.17
C GLY A 282 -15.11 7.04 -7.27
N ASP A 283 -16.39 7.03 -6.88
CA ASP A 283 -17.56 7.02 -7.78
C ASP A 283 -17.76 8.33 -8.57
N GLY A 284 -16.84 9.29 -8.45
CA GLY A 284 -16.85 10.49 -9.25
C GLY A 284 -16.16 10.23 -10.59
N ASP A 285 -16.86 10.51 -11.69
CA ASP A 285 -16.23 11.14 -12.85
C ASP A 285 -15.73 12.51 -12.39
N ALA A 286 -14.73 12.51 -11.50
CA ALA A 286 -14.03 13.68 -11.08
C ALA A 286 -13.36 14.18 -12.34
N ASP A 287 -13.99 15.15 -13.00
CA ASP A 287 -13.53 15.88 -14.17
C ASP A 287 -11.99 15.79 -14.23
N LEU A 288 -11.49 14.81 -14.98
CA LEU A 288 -10.07 14.41 -14.92
C LEU A 288 -9.16 15.47 -15.56
N THR A 289 -9.80 16.49 -16.14
CA THR A 289 -9.24 17.74 -16.62
C THR A 289 -9.22 18.85 -15.59
N ALA A 290 -10.03 18.76 -14.53
CA ALA A 290 -9.85 19.62 -13.38
C ALA A 290 -8.51 19.24 -12.76
N ARG A 291 -7.59 20.20 -12.84
CA ARG A 291 -6.41 20.32 -11.99
C ARG A 291 -6.83 20.03 -10.53
N SER A 292 -5.87 19.96 -9.61
CA SER A 292 -6.06 19.96 -8.15
C SER A 292 -7.26 20.73 -7.55
N ASP A 293 -7.92 21.60 -8.29
CA ASP A 293 -9.17 22.31 -8.00
C ASP A 293 -10.31 21.41 -7.49
N SER A 294 -10.38 20.14 -7.90
CA SER A 294 -11.36 19.19 -7.33
C SER A 294 -10.99 18.70 -5.92
N ALA A 295 -9.72 18.83 -5.52
CA ALA A 295 -9.20 18.48 -4.21
C ALA A 295 -8.06 19.44 -3.78
N PRO A 296 -8.34 20.74 -3.60
CA PRO A 296 -7.30 21.75 -3.41
C PRO A 296 -6.50 21.51 -2.12
N GLU A 297 -7.17 20.96 -1.11
CA GLU A 297 -6.58 20.60 0.19
C GLU A 297 -5.59 19.43 0.06
N LEU A 298 -5.91 18.44 -0.78
CA LEU A 298 -5.01 17.32 -1.10
C LEU A 298 -3.76 17.84 -1.81
N ALA A 299 -3.94 18.67 -2.83
CA ALA A 299 -2.81 19.25 -3.57
C ALA A 299 -1.92 20.14 -2.68
N ALA A 300 -2.52 20.96 -1.81
CA ALA A 300 -1.79 21.73 -0.82
C ALA A 300 -1.07 20.84 0.22
N GLY A 301 -1.66 19.70 0.58
CA GLY A 301 -1.01 18.67 1.39
C GLY A 301 0.22 18.08 0.70
N LEU A 302 0.07 17.67 -0.56
CA LEU A 302 1.15 17.09 -1.38
C LEU A 302 2.29 18.09 -1.61
N ALA A 303 1.97 19.35 -1.92
CA ALA A 303 2.96 20.40 -2.15
C ALA A 303 3.82 20.68 -0.90
N ARG A 304 3.24 20.53 0.30
CA ARG A 304 3.94 20.67 1.58
C ARG A 304 4.67 19.41 2.04
N GLY A 305 4.52 18.29 1.33
CA GLY A 305 4.98 16.97 1.81
C GLY A 305 4.31 16.54 3.10
N ALA A 306 3.07 16.99 3.33
CA ALA A 306 2.36 16.76 4.58
C ALA A 306 1.95 15.29 4.71
N ARG A 307 2.09 14.73 5.92
CA ARG A 307 1.61 13.39 6.28
C ARG A 307 0.12 13.37 6.60
N THR A 308 -0.45 14.52 6.92
CA THR A 308 -1.85 14.73 7.22
C THR A 308 -2.33 16.05 6.60
N PHE A 309 -3.61 16.12 6.28
CA PHE A 309 -4.25 17.33 5.77
C PHE A 309 -5.71 17.35 6.22
N LEU A 310 -6.31 18.53 6.23
CA LEU A 310 -7.72 18.72 6.55
C LEU A 310 -8.51 18.73 5.25
N GLN A 311 -9.53 17.88 5.13
CA GLN A 311 -10.48 17.88 4.02
C GLN A 311 -11.89 17.76 4.58
N ASP A 312 -12.79 18.65 4.15
CA ASP A 312 -14.18 18.73 4.64
C ASP A 312 -14.27 18.77 6.18
N GLY A 313 -13.33 19.47 6.82
CA GLY A 313 -13.24 19.58 8.29
C GLY A 313 -12.81 18.30 9.01
N ARG A 314 -12.30 17.29 8.30
CA ARG A 314 -11.78 16.04 8.87
C ARG A 314 -10.28 15.92 8.59
N ASP A 315 -9.54 15.40 9.56
CA ASP A 315 -8.14 15.06 9.35
C ASP A 315 -8.04 13.79 8.51
N HIS A 316 -7.25 13.86 7.44
CA HIS A 316 -6.91 12.75 6.57
C HIS A 316 -5.41 12.44 6.70
N ARG A 317 -5.05 11.16 6.74
CA ARG A 317 -3.67 10.66 6.63
C ARG A 317 -3.34 10.44 5.15
N LEU A 318 -2.15 10.89 4.75
CA LEU A 318 -1.61 10.78 3.39
C LEU A 318 -0.46 9.77 3.31
N ALA A 319 -0.56 8.83 2.38
CA ALA A 319 0.57 8.02 1.95
C ALA A 319 0.86 8.33 0.48
N VAL A 320 2.14 8.50 0.14
CA VAL A 320 2.58 8.86 -1.22
C VAL A 320 3.68 7.91 -1.64
N GLN A 321 3.52 7.27 -2.79
CA GLN A 321 4.51 6.39 -3.40
C GLN A 321 4.84 6.89 -4.81
N ALA A 322 6.10 7.24 -5.05
CA ALA A 322 6.57 7.50 -6.41
C ALA A 322 6.62 6.18 -7.21
N ILE A 323 6.27 6.23 -8.49
CA ILE A 323 6.27 5.06 -9.37
C ILE A 323 7.52 5.13 -10.26
N PRO A 324 8.51 4.24 -10.07
CA PRO A 324 9.75 4.25 -10.85
C PRO A 324 9.49 4.21 -12.36
N GLY A 325 10.35 4.88 -13.13
CA GLY A 325 10.24 4.91 -14.60
C GLY A 325 9.09 5.76 -15.16
N THR A 326 8.28 6.38 -14.31
CA THR A 326 7.14 7.22 -14.72
C THR A 326 7.20 8.57 -14.00
N PRO A 327 6.51 9.61 -14.51
CA PRO A 327 6.31 10.83 -13.75
C PRO A 327 5.25 10.70 -12.65
N PHE A 328 4.70 9.51 -12.42
CA PHE A 328 3.53 9.31 -11.58
C PHE A 328 3.85 9.08 -10.11
N ARG A 329 2.86 9.40 -9.29
CA ARG A 329 2.82 9.11 -7.86
C ARG A 329 1.46 8.54 -7.51
N LEU A 330 1.44 7.45 -6.77
CA LEU A 330 0.23 6.94 -6.15
C LEU A 330 0.04 7.61 -4.80
N VAL A 331 -1.13 8.20 -4.59
CA VAL A 331 -1.49 8.94 -3.39
C VAL A 331 -2.71 8.28 -2.77
N ALA A 332 -2.59 7.83 -1.52
CA ALA A 332 -3.72 7.33 -0.75
C ALA A 332 -4.02 8.31 0.38
N ALA A 333 -5.31 8.66 0.52
CA ALA A 333 -5.83 9.52 1.56
C ALA A 333 -6.95 8.80 2.31
N VAL A 334 -6.86 8.76 3.64
CA VAL A 334 -7.88 8.11 4.49
C VAL A 334 -8.22 9.00 5.68
N PRO A 335 -9.51 9.17 6.04
CA PRO A 335 -9.87 9.86 7.27
C PRO A 335 -9.20 9.19 8.48
N VAL A 336 -8.61 9.99 9.37
CA VAL A 336 -7.93 9.50 10.58
C VAL A 336 -8.88 8.70 11.48
N THR A 337 -10.15 9.09 11.53
CA THR A 337 -11.20 8.39 12.26
C THR A 337 -11.43 6.97 11.71
N THR A 338 -11.42 6.81 10.39
CA THR A 338 -11.54 5.51 9.73
C THR A 338 -10.27 4.68 9.92
N LEU A 339 -9.09 5.28 9.77
CA LEU A 339 -7.81 4.60 9.94
C LEU A 339 -7.66 3.99 11.33
N TYR A 340 -8.13 4.70 12.36
CA TYR A 340 -8.12 4.23 13.74
C TYR A 340 -9.42 3.53 14.16
N ALA A 341 -10.39 3.31 13.27
CA ALA A 341 -11.61 2.56 13.59
C ALA A 341 -11.33 1.20 14.28
N PRO A 342 -10.33 0.40 13.86
CA PRO A 342 -10.04 -0.90 14.49
C PRO A 342 -9.53 -0.83 15.94
N ILE A 343 -8.95 0.30 16.34
CA ILE A 343 -8.40 0.52 17.68
C ILE A 343 -9.18 1.55 18.50
N SER A 344 -10.17 2.20 17.88
CA SER A 344 -11.11 3.09 18.54
C SER A 344 -12.39 2.34 18.91
N GLY A 345 -13.11 2.87 19.89
CA GLY A 345 -14.33 2.25 20.41
C GLY A 345 -14.20 1.80 21.88
N PRO A 346 -15.21 1.10 22.43
CA PRO A 346 -15.28 0.77 23.85
C PRO A 346 -14.05 0.01 24.36
N VAL A 347 -13.44 -0.82 23.50
CA VAL A 347 -12.25 -1.61 23.82
C VAL A 347 -11.05 -0.73 24.18
N GLN A 348 -10.95 0.50 23.67
CA GLN A 348 -9.87 1.42 24.02
C GLN A 348 -9.89 1.80 25.51
N TRP A 349 -11.07 1.78 26.13
CA TRP A 349 -11.27 2.11 27.54
C TRP A 349 -11.07 0.91 28.45
N THR A 350 -11.19 -0.32 27.95
CA THR A 350 -11.07 -1.54 28.75
C THR A 350 -9.79 -1.58 29.59
N PRO A 351 -8.59 -1.30 29.04
CA PRO A 351 -7.38 -1.30 29.85
C PRO A 351 -7.37 -0.20 30.93
N TRP A 352 -7.96 0.96 30.64
CA TRP A 352 -8.09 2.06 31.61
C TRP A 352 -9.10 1.76 32.72
N ILE A 353 -10.20 1.07 32.40
CA ILE A 353 -11.18 0.62 33.39
C ILE A 353 -10.56 -0.44 34.31
N ILE A 354 -9.84 -1.41 33.73
CA ILE A 354 -9.11 -2.42 34.51
C ILE A 354 -8.05 -1.75 35.38
N PHE A 355 -7.31 -0.78 34.83
CA PHE A 355 -6.32 0.00 35.57
C PHE A 355 -6.97 0.76 36.73
N ALA A 356 -8.06 1.50 36.49
CA ALA A 356 -8.80 2.21 37.53
C ALA A 356 -9.32 1.26 38.63
N ALA A 357 -9.84 0.09 38.25
CA ALA A 357 -10.28 -0.94 39.18
C ALA A 357 -9.12 -1.48 40.04
N LEU A 358 -7.93 -1.70 39.46
CA LEU A 358 -6.73 -2.09 40.19
C LEU A 358 -6.26 -1.01 41.16
N VAL A 359 -6.26 0.26 40.74
CA VAL A 359 -5.93 1.41 41.61
C VAL A 359 -6.89 1.48 42.80
N MET A 360 -8.20 1.39 42.54
CA MET A 360 -9.22 1.42 43.59
C MET A 360 -9.08 0.23 44.54
N GLY A 361 -8.86 -0.98 44.02
CA GLY A 361 -8.65 -2.18 44.82
C GLY A 361 -7.40 -2.10 45.69
N ALA A 362 -6.28 -1.61 45.14
CA ALA A 362 -5.04 -1.41 45.88
C ALA A 362 -5.20 -0.35 46.99
N GLY A 363 -5.87 0.77 46.69
CA GLY A 363 -6.19 1.80 47.68
C GLY A 363 -7.08 1.27 48.81
N TYR A 364 -8.11 0.49 48.48
CA TYR A 364 -8.98 -0.15 49.47
C TYR A 364 -8.18 -1.13 50.35
N LEU A 365 -7.34 -1.97 49.77
CA LEU A 365 -6.49 -2.90 50.51
C LEU A 365 -5.54 -2.17 51.47
N LEU A 366 -4.89 -1.10 51.01
CA LEU A 366 -4.03 -0.25 51.86
C LEU A 366 -4.82 0.39 53.00
N ARG A 367 -6.06 0.84 52.74
CA ARG A 367 -6.96 1.36 53.78
C ARG A 367 -7.30 0.29 54.82
N VAL A 368 -7.71 -0.91 54.40
CA VAL A 368 -8.03 -2.02 55.32
C VAL A 368 -6.80 -2.39 56.16
N LEU A 369 -5.62 -2.49 55.56
CA LEU A 369 -4.37 -2.77 56.27
C LEU A 369 -3.98 -1.66 57.25
N SER A 370 -4.29 -0.40 56.95
CA SER A 370 -4.05 0.73 57.85
C SER A 370 -5.00 0.75 59.05
N SER A 371 -6.21 0.21 58.90
CA SER A 371 -7.27 0.21 59.92
C SER A 371 -7.11 -0.84 61.01
N GLN A 372 -6.25 -1.84 60.82
CA GLN A 372 -5.90 -2.77 61.90
C GLN A 372 -5.05 -2.02 62.93
N GLY A 373 -5.72 -1.56 63.99
CA GLY A 373 -5.12 -0.82 65.10
C GLY A 373 -4.02 -1.63 65.80
N PRO A 374 -3.18 -0.96 66.62
CA PRO A 374 -2.18 -1.65 67.41
C PRO A 374 -2.84 -2.76 68.22
N LEU A 375 -2.26 -3.97 68.16
CA LEU A 375 -2.72 -5.09 68.98
C LEU A 375 -2.77 -4.63 70.45
N PRO A 376 -3.83 -4.95 71.20
CA PRO A 376 -3.92 -4.58 72.60
C PRO A 376 -2.65 -5.06 73.30
N THR A 377 -1.94 -4.11 73.92
CA THR A 377 -0.76 -4.42 74.73
C THR A 377 -1.18 -5.44 75.78
N PRO A 378 -0.53 -6.61 75.88
CA PRO A 378 -0.87 -7.58 76.90
C PRO A 378 -0.77 -6.87 78.25
N ALA A 379 -1.87 -6.88 79.01
CA ALA A 379 -1.93 -6.27 80.32
C ALA A 379 -0.76 -6.79 81.16
N ALA A 380 0.07 -5.88 81.69
CA ALA A 380 1.17 -6.26 82.55
C ALA A 380 0.60 -7.01 83.75
N CYS A 381 0.98 -8.28 83.92
CA CYS A 381 0.64 -9.03 85.12
C CYS A 381 1.27 -8.30 86.32
N PRO A 382 0.51 -8.00 87.38
CA PRO A 382 1.07 -7.45 88.60
C PRO A 382 2.05 -8.49 89.19
N HIS A 383 3.30 -8.11 89.33
CA HIS A 383 4.30 -8.91 90.05
C HIS A 383 3.99 -8.81 91.57
N PRO A 384 3.95 -9.96 92.29
CA PRO A 384 3.74 -10.00 93.73
C PRO A 384 4.97 -9.51 94.52
#